data_AF-A0A126Z598-F1
#
_entry.id   AF-A0A126Z598-F1
#
_cell.length_a   1.000
_cell.length_b   1.000
_cell.length_c   1.000
_cell.angle_alpha   90.00
_cell.angle_beta   90.00
_cell.angle_gamma   90.00
#
_symmetry.space_group_name_H-M   'P 1'
#
loop_
_entity.id
_entity.type
_entity.pdbx_description
1 polymer ?
#
loop_
_entity_poly.entity_id
_entity_poly.type
_entity_poly.pdbx_seq_one_letter_code
_entity_poly.pdbx_strand_id
1 'polypeptide(L)'
;MAPQCHRGSEPDDHDPRRLPDRSLDWETRLHSIARALLEVAVVRPGVFRLVLERSYVAPEAITVMDEMYGVLRDASVDEFAIPRVERMLSTGLLGFAVTVSNGGFWDGQGVQSGAMNPSDPRWAGEPDQNVDDLIQMVRGLGRNPL
;
A
#
# COMPACT_ATOMS: atom_id res chain seq x y z
N MET A 1 -9.11 -40.30 -27.13
CA MET A 1 -9.77 -39.57 -26.02
C MET A 1 -8.72 -39.27 -24.97
N ALA A 2 -8.27 -38.02 -24.90
CA ALA A 2 -7.41 -37.53 -23.83
C ALA A 2 -8.18 -36.40 -23.11
N PRO A 3 -8.21 -36.35 -21.77
CA PRO A 3 -8.92 -35.29 -21.07
C PRO A 3 -8.10 -34.01 -21.09
N GLN A 4 -8.73 -32.94 -21.56
CA GLN A 4 -8.25 -31.56 -21.44
C GLN A 4 -8.47 -31.12 -19.99
N CYS A 5 -7.40 -30.93 -19.21
CA CYS A 5 -7.49 -30.17 -17.97
C CYS A 5 -7.50 -28.68 -18.32
N HIS A 6 -8.69 -28.08 -18.33
CA HIS A 6 -8.86 -26.65 -18.18
C HIS A 6 -8.23 -26.21 -16.85
N ARG A 7 -7.03 -25.64 -16.91
CA ARG A 7 -6.53 -24.79 -15.83
C ARG A 7 -7.16 -23.42 -16.06
N GLY A 8 -8.17 -23.10 -15.27
CA GLY A 8 -8.84 -21.82 -15.26
C GLY A 8 -7.82 -20.68 -15.17
N SER A 9 -7.99 -19.72 -16.07
CA SER A 9 -7.39 -18.41 -15.98
C SER A 9 -8.16 -17.63 -14.91
N GLU A 10 -7.54 -17.35 -13.77
CA GLU A 10 -7.87 -16.12 -13.04
C GLU A 10 -6.87 -15.07 -13.52
N PRO A 11 -7.31 -14.03 -14.26
CA PRO A 11 -6.47 -12.86 -14.42
C PRO A 11 -6.42 -12.18 -13.06
N ASP A 12 -5.21 -11.98 -12.55
CA ASP A 12 -4.92 -11.01 -11.50
C ASP A 12 -5.34 -9.63 -12.02
N ASP A 13 -6.64 -9.30 -11.91
CA ASP A 13 -7.28 -8.06 -12.40
C ASP A 13 -7.03 -6.90 -11.43
N HIS A 14 -5.85 -6.88 -10.81
CA HIS A 14 -5.41 -5.80 -9.96
C HIS A 14 -4.85 -4.69 -10.87
N ASP A 15 -5.72 -3.91 -11.52
CA ASP A 15 -5.27 -2.63 -12.10
C ASP A 15 -4.88 -1.70 -10.95
N PRO A 16 -3.59 -1.37 -10.73
CA PRO A 16 -3.15 -0.55 -9.60
C PRO A 16 -3.70 0.88 -9.65
N ARG A 17 -4.39 1.25 -10.74
CA ARG A 17 -5.05 2.54 -10.93
C ARG A 17 -6.53 2.53 -10.53
N ARG A 18 -7.09 1.36 -10.20
CA ARG A 18 -8.46 1.24 -9.71
C ARG A 18 -8.48 1.22 -8.19
N LEU A 19 -9.42 1.95 -7.61
CA LEU A 19 -9.70 1.84 -6.18
C LEU A 19 -10.31 0.46 -5.87
N PRO A 20 -10.06 -0.07 -4.66
CA PRO A 20 -10.62 -1.36 -4.28
C PRO A 20 -12.15 -1.28 -4.21
N ASP A 21 -12.82 -2.41 -4.41
CA ASP A 21 -14.27 -2.49 -4.24
C ASP A 21 -14.65 -2.20 -2.78
N ARG A 22 -15.59 -1.28 -2.58
CA ARG A 22 -16.09 -0.89 -1.25
C ARG A 22 -16.89 -1.99 -0.55
N SER A 23 -17.30 -3.04 -1.27
CA SER A 23 -17.95 -4.22 -0.67
C SER A 23 -16.99 -5.09 0.13
N LEU A 24 -15.67 -4.96 -0.10
CA LEU A 24 -14.62 -5.67 0.62
C LEU A 24 -14.48 -5.14 2.05
N ASP A 25 -13.93 -5.98 2.93
CA ASP A 25 -13.54 -5.53 4.26
C ASP A 25 -12.46 -4.43 4.18
N TRP A 26 -12.40 -3.59 5.22
CA TRP A 26 -11.52 -2.43 5.25
C TRP A 26 -10.04 -2.82 5.22
N GLU A 27 -9.69 -4.01 5.72
CA GLU A 27 -8.31 -4.50 5.81
C GLU A 27 -7.78 -4.83 4.42
N THR A 28 -8.59 -5.56 3.65
CA THR A 28 -8.35 -5.90 2.25
C THR A 28 -8.26 -4.63 1.41
N ARG A 29 -9.16 -3.66 1.63
CA ARG A 29 -9.11 -2.36 0.92
C ARG A 29 -7.82 -1.60 1.22
N LEU A 30 -7.43 -1.51 2.49
CA LEU A 30 -6.17 -0.86 2.88
C LEU A 30 -4.96 -1.56 2.27
N HIS A 31 -4.96 -2.90 2.30
CA HIS A 31 -3.90 -3.70 1.72
C HIS A 31 -3.75 -3.46 0.21
N SER A 32 -4.87 -3.47 -0.53
CA SER A 32 -4.87 -3.18 -1.97
C SER A 32 -4.35 -1.78 -2.30
N ILE A 33 -4.76 -0.75 -1.54
CA ILE A 33 -4.28 0.63 -1.72
C ILE A 33 -2.76 0.71 -1.50
N ALA A 34 -2.27 0.12 -0.41
CA ALA A 34 -0.86 0.12 -0.09
C ALA A 34 -0.04 -0.64 -1.14
N ARG A 35 -0.50 -1.80 -1.58
CA ARG A 35 0.16 -2.61 -2.61
C ARG A 35 0.25 -1.87 -3.94
N ALA A 36 -0.84 -1.23 -4.37
CA ALA A 36 -0.84 -0.41 -5.59
C ALA A 36 0.17 0.74 -5.52
N LEU A 37 0.28 1.42 -4.38
CA LEU A 37 1.26 2.49 -4.18
C LEU A 37 2.70 1.98 -4.30
N LEU A 38 3.01 0.86 -3.63
CA LEU A 38 4.35 0.26 -3.63
C LEU A 38 4.73 -0.25 -5.02
N GLU A 39 3.77 -0.85 -5.74
CA GLU A 39 3.97 -1.26 -7.13
C GLU A 39 4.30 -0.07 -8.04
N VAL A 40 3.55 1.05 -7.92
CA VAL A 40 3.84 2.28 -8.69
C VAL A 40 5.24 2.81 -8.39
N ALA A 41 5.67 2.77 -7.12
CA ALA A 41 6.99 3.23 -6.72
C ALA A 41 8.12 2.37 -7.30
N VAL A 42 7.93 1.05 -7.41
CA VAL A 42 8.87 0.11 -8.00
C VAL A 42 8.91 0.23 -9.52
N VAL A 43 7.75 0.27 -10.19
CA VAL A 43 7.68 0.28 -11.66
C VAL A 43 8.03 1.65 -12.23
N ARG A 44 7.77 2.74 -11.50
CA ARG A 44 7.91 4.13 -12.00
C ARG A 44 8.57 5.07 -10.97
N PRO A 45 9.82 4.81 -10.54
CA PRO A 45 10.48 5.57 -9.48
C PRO A 45 10.58 7.08 -9.78
N GLY A 46 10.84 7.46 -11.04
CA GLY A 46 10.89 8.86 -11.45
C GLY A 46 9.53 9.59 -11.37
N VAL A 47 8.42 8.89 -11.56
CA VAL A 47 7.06 9.45 -11.45
C VAL A 47 6.67 9.56 -9.97
N PHE A 48 7.00 8.55 -9.17
CA PHE A 48 6.73 8.56 -7.74
C PHE A 48 7.40 9.75 -7.03
N ARG A 49 8.61 10.14 -7.44
CA ARG A 49 9.27 11.34 -6.91
C ARG A 49 8.47 12.63 -7.12
N LEU A 50 7.74 12.76 -8.23
CA LEU A 50 6.91 13.93 -8.50
C LEU A 50 5.71 14.05 -7.56
N VAL A 51 5.23 12.92 -7.02
CA VAL A 51 4.15 12.88 -6.00
C VAL A 51 4.61 13.55 -4.70
N LEU A 52 5.88 13.40 -4.35
CA LEU A 52 6.46 13.98 -3.13
C LEU A 52 6.74 15.48 -3.28
N GLU A 53 7.02 15.93 -4.51
CA GLU A 53 7.44 17.30 -4.80
C GLU A 53 6.27 18.24 -5.10
N ARG A 54 5.06 17.72 -5.30
CA ARG A 54 3.88 18.52 -5.67
C ARG A 54 2.71 18.29 -4.73
N SER A 55 1.97 19.37 -4.46
CA SER A 55 0.75 19.29 -3.66
C SER A 55 -0.29 18.41 -4.35
N TYR A 56 -0.83 17.46 -3.60
CA TYR A 56 -1.75 16.43 -4.06
C TYR A 56 -3.18 17.01 -4.14
N VAL A 57 -3.50 17.70 -5.24
CA VAL A 57 -4.81 18.36 -5.45
C VAL A 57 -5.56 17.85 -6.69
N ALA A 58 -5.07 16.79 -7.33
CA ALA A 58 -5.75 16.18 -8.46
C ALA A 58 -7.06 15.50 -8.01
N PRO A 59 -8.14 15.46 -8.83
CA PRO A 59 -9.37 14.76 -8.48
C PRO A 59 -9.16 13.28 -8.12
N GLU A 60 -8.26 12.60 -8.81
CA GLU A 60 -7.90 11.20 -8.55
C GLU A 60 -7.24 11.04 -7.18
N ALA A 61 -6.35 11.98 -6.83
CA ALA A 61 -5.71 12.05 -5.54
C ALA A 61 -6.72 12.23 -4.40
N ILE A 62 -7.71 13.11 -4.58
CA ILE A 62 -8.80 13.33 -3.61
C ILE A 62 -9.60 12.03 -3.42
N THR A 63 -9.87 11.29 -4.50
CA THR A 63 -10.67 10.06 -4.42
C THR A 63 -9.95 8.96 -3.62
N VAL A 64 -8.61 8.85 -3.74
CA VAL A 64 -7.81 7.94 -2.90
C VAL A 64 -7.90 8.33 -1.43
N MET A 65 -7.86 9.63 -1.12
CA MET A 65 -7.99 10.13 0.25
C MET A 65 -9.38 9.86 0.82
N ASP A 66 -10.44 10.08 0.05
CA ASP A 66 -11.82 9.75 0.45
C ASP A 66 -11.98 8.26 0.78
N GLU A 67 -11.31 7.41 0.00
CA GLU A 67 -11.28 5.97 0.21
C GLU A 67 -10.52 5.61 1.49
N MET A 68 -9.37 6.23 1.76
CA MET A 68 -8.62 6.07 3.02
C MET A 68 -9.45 6.50 4.24
N TYR A 69 -10.17 7.61 4.15
CA TYR A 69 -11.10 8.02 5.22
C TYR A 69 -12.25 7.00 5.38
N GLY A 70 -12.73 6.41 4.28
CA GLY A 70 -13.70 5.31 4.29
C GLY A 70 -13.20 4.11 5.07
N VAL A 71 -12.02 3.62 4.74
CA VAL A 71 -11.34 2.53 5.43
C VAL A 71 -11.22 2.80 6.94
N LEU A 72 -10.81 4.00 7.33
CA LEU A 72 -10.64 4.34 8.75
C LEU A 72 -11.96 4.41 9.52
N ARG A 73 -13.03 4.89 8.89
CA ARG A 73 -14.39 4.86 9.46
C ARG A 73 -14.87 3.43 9.65
N ASP A 74 -14.68 2.58 8.65
CA ASP A 74 -15.08 1.17 8.70
C ASP A 74 -14.24 0.38 9.73
N ALA A 75 -13.00 0.79 9.97
CA ALA A 75 -12.13 0.29 11.04
C ALA A 75 -12.51 0.81 12.44
N SER A 76 -13.58 1.60 12.55
CA SER A 76 -14.05 2.22 13.80
C SER A 76 -13.03 3.15 14.48
N VAL A 77 -12.16 3.81 13.69
CA VAL A 77 -11.30 4.88 14.22
C VAL A 77 -12.17 6.08 14.59
N ASP A 78 -11.91 6.70 15.75
CA ASP A 78 -12.62 7.90 16.18
C ASP A 78 -12.57 9.01 15.13
N GLU A 79 -13.72 9.62 14.81
CA GLU A 79 -13.86 10.60 13.72
C GLU A 79 -12.92 11.81 13.90
N PHE A 80 -12.66 12.23 15.13
CA PHE A 80 -11.73 13.34 15.41
C PHE A 80 -10.26 12.92 15.23
N ALA A 81 -9.96 11.62 15.35
CA ALA A 81 -8.63 11.07 15.12
C ALA A 81 -8.33 10.76 13.65
N ILE A 82 -9.35 10.52 12.82
CA ILE A 82 -9.20 10.10 11.41
C ILE A 82 -8.19 10.97 10.63
N PRO A 83 -8.28 12.32 10.61
CA PRO A 83 -7.35 13.13 9.82
C PRO A 83 -5.88 12.98 10.25
N ARG A 84 -5.64 12.70 11.54
CA ARG A 84 -4.30 12.48 12.07
C ARG A 84 -3.79 11.08 11.72
N VAL A 85 -4.65 10.07 11.87
CA VAL A 85 -4.31 8.66 11.58
C VAL A 85 -4.08 8.47 10.08
N GLU A 86 -4.91 9.08 9.23
CA GLU A 86 -4.71 9.09 7.78
C GLU A 86 -3.34 9.67 7.42
N ARG A 87 -3.03 10.88 7.91
CA ARG A 87 -1.73 11.50 7.63
C ARG A 87 -0.56 10.61 8.06
N MET A 88 -0.68 9.96 9.22
CA MET A 88 0.34 9.03 9.71
C MET A 88 0.51 7.83 8.77
N LEU A 89 -0.60 7.21 8.35
CA LEU A 89 -0.61 6.07 7.42
C LEU A 89 -0.04 6.45 6.06
N SER A 90 -0.56 7.52 5.44
CA SER A 90 -0.11 7.98 4.13
C SER A 90 1.37 8.35 4.13
N THR A 91 1.85 8.99 5.21
CA THR A 91 3.28 9.30 5.35
C THR A 91 4.12 8.03 5.50
N GLY A 92 3.67 7.05 6.29
CA GLY A 92 4.35 5.77 6.44
C GLY A 92 4.43 5.00 5.12
N LEU A 93 3.30 4.88 4.42
CA LEU A 93 3.21 4.24 3.11
C LEU A 93 4.08 4.94 2.05
N LEU A 94 4.07 6.27 2.01
CA LEU A 94 4.96 7.05 1.12
C LEU A 94 6.44 6.83 1.49
N GLY A 95 6.77 6.74 2.77
CA GLY A 95 8.12 6.42 3.24
C GLY A 95 8.59 5.05 2.77
N PHE A 96 7.75 4.02 2.93
CA PHE A 96 8.03 2.68 2.40
C PHE A 96 8.19 2.70 0.88
N ALA A 97 7.32 3.41 0.17
CA ALA A 97 7.39 3.58 -1.28
C ALA A 97 8.71 4.25 -1.74
N VAL A 98 9.19 5.30 -1.03
CA VAL A 98 10.51 5.89 -1.28
C VAL A 98 11.61 4.85 -1.10
N THR A 99 11.56 4.10 -0.01
CA THR A 99 12.57 3.10 0.33
C THR A 99 12.66 2.01 -0.73
N VAL A 100 11.52 1.41 -1.11
CA VAL A 100 11.51 0.35 -2.14
C VAL A 100 11.93 0.89 -3.51
N SER A 101 11.59 2.14 -3.85
CA SER A 101 12.01 2.76 -5.12
C SER A 101 13.52 3.01 -5.22
N ASN A 102 14.21 3.14 -4.08
CA ASN A 102 15.64 3.46 -4.01
C ASN A 102 16.55 2.26 -3.70
N GLY A 103 16.01 1.06 -3.47
CA GLY A 103 16.81 -0.13 -3.14
C GLY A 103 16.74 -0.63 -1.71
N GLY A 104 15.80 -0.14 -0.90
CA GLY A 104 15.66 -0.57 0.49
C GLY A 104 16.44 0.30 1.49
N PHE A 105 16.24 0.03 2.78
CA PHE A 105 17.11 0.56 3.83
C PHE A 105 18.30 -0.38 4.05
N TRP A 106 19.39 0.18 4.59
CA TRP A 106 20.54 -0.62 5.02
C TRP A 106 20.10 -1.68 6.04
N ASP A 107 20.36 -2.95 5.75
CA ASP A 107 19.99 -4.11 6.58
C ASP A 107 21.01 -4.42 7.70
N GLY A 108 22.03 -3.58 7.86
CA GLY A 108 23.11 -3.79 8.81
C GLY A 108 24.29 -4.62 8.27
N GLN A 109 24.17 -5.21 7.07
CA GLN A 109 25.11 -6.23 6.55
C GLN A 109 26.12 -5.71 5.52
N GLY A 110 26.24 -4.40 5.31
CA GLY A 110 27.32 -3.85 4.47
C GLY A 110 27.00 -3.74 2.99
N VAL A 111 25.89 -4.31 2.52
CA VAL A 111 25.53 -4.29 1.10
C VAL A 111 24.49 -3.19 0.88
N GLN A 112 24.91 -2.07 0.30
CA GLN A 112 23.96 -1.17 -0.37
C GLN A 112 23.29 -1.99 -1.46
N SER A 113 22.03 -2.40 -1.23
CA SER A 113 21.20 -3.02 -2.25
C SER A 113 20.96 -1.96 -3.33
N GLY A 114 21.76 -1.99 -4.39
CA GLY A 114 21.42 -1.28 -5.62
C GLY A 114 20.01 -1.71 -6.05
N ALA A 115 19.21 -0.74 -6.52
CA ALA A 115 17.85 -0.86 -7.05
C ALA A 115 17.14 -2.19 -6.72
N MET A 116 16.21 -2.13 -5.78
CA MET A 116 15.48 -3.27 -5.22
C MET A 116 15.10 -4.22 -6.35
N ASN A 117 15.64 -5.44 -6.34
CA ASN A 117 15.16 -6.47 -7.24
C ASN A 117 13.90 -7.05 -6.59
N PRO A 118 12.69 -6.78 -7.10
CA PRO A 118 11.45 -7.30 -6.52
C PRO A 118 11.36 -8.84 -6.58
N SER A 119 12.26 -9.50 -7.33
CA SER A 119 12.41 -10.96 -7.36
C SER A 119 13.43 -11.50 -6.35
N ASP A 120 14.14 -10.65 -5.58
CA ASP A 120 15.07 -11.10 -4.54
C ASP A 120 14.27 -11.64 -3.33
N PRO A 121 14.42 -12.92 -2.96
CA PRO A 121 13.69 -13.54 -1.85
C PRO A 121 13.90 -12.86 -0.51
N ARG A 122 14.99 -12.10 -0.33
CA ARG A 122 15.28 -11.38 0.91
C ARG A 122 14.31 -10.22 1.16
N TRP A 123 13.71 -9.70 0.11
CA TRP A 123 12.75 -8.59 0.14
C TRP A 123 11.32 -9.03 -0.17
N ALA A 124 11.14 -10.24 -0.72
CA ALA A 124 9.84 -10.82 -0.99
C ALA A 124 9.04 -10.95 0.32
N GLY A 125 7.99 -10.14 0.46
CA GLY A 125 7.10 -10.14 1.62
C GLY A 125 7.35 -9.07 2.68
N GLU A 126 8.47 -8.35 2.67
CA GLU A 126 8.67 -7.21 3.59
C GLU A 126 7.69 -6.04 3.32
N PRO A 127 7.41 -5.67 2.06
CA PRO A 127 6.33 -4.72 1.74
C PRO A 127 4.98 -5.16 2.31
N ASP A 128 4.61 -6.42 2.13
CA ASP A 128 3.33 -6.96 2.61
C ASP A 128 3.30 -7.01 4.15
N GLN A 129 4.39 -7.38 4.82
CA GLN A 129 4.49 -7.39 6.29
C GLN A 129 4.37 -5.98 6.89
N ASN A 130 5.01 -4.98 6.27
CA ASN A 130 4.89 -3.58 6.70
C ASN A 130 3.44 -3.09 6.60
N VAL A 131 2.72 -3.51 5.55
CA VAL A 131 1.30 -3.20 5.37
C VAL A 131 0.45 -3.91 6.42
N ASP A 132 0.71 -5.18 6.69
CA ASP A 132 0.05 -5.94 7.75
C ASP A 132 0.25 -5.29 9.14
N ASP A 133 1.46 -4.82 9.44
CA ASP A 133 1.75 -4.11 10.70
C ASP A 133 0.94 -2.81 10.82
N LEU A 134 0.78 -2.06 9.72
CA LEU A 134 -0.10 -0.88 9.68
C LEU A 134 -1.57 -1.25 9.88
N ILE A 135 -2.04 -2.35 9.29
CA ILE A 135 -3.40 -2.87 9.50
C ILE A 135 -3.61 -3.22 10.98
N GLN A 136 -2.65 -3.90 11.61
CA GLN A 136 -2.72 -4.23 13.04
C GLN A 136 -2.76 -2.98 13.91
N MET A 137 -1.96 -1.95 13.58
CA MET A 137 -1.98 -0.66 14.26
C MET A 137 -3.36 0.01 14.15
N VAL A 138 -3.94 0.09 12.96
CA VAL A 138 -5.29 0.67 12.75
C VAL A 138 -6.34 -0.10 13.52
N ARG A 139 -6.30 -1.44 13.49
CA ARG A 139 -7.20 -2.28 14.29
C ARG A 139 -7.02 -2.05 15.79
N GLY A 140 -5.81 -1.74 16.25
CA GLY A 140 -5.53 -1.33 17.62
C GLY A 140 -6.23 -0.01 17.99
N LEU A 141 -6.12 0.99 17.12
CA LEU A 141 -6.73 2.31 17.31
C LEU A 141 -8.26 2.28 17.32
N GLY A 142 -8.88 1.43 16.48
CA GLY A 142 -10.34 1.24 16.49
C GLY A 142 -10.87 0.56 17.76
N ARG A 143 -10.03 -0.22 18.46
CA ARG A 143 -10.40 -0.87 19.74
C ARG A 143 -10.12 -0.01 20.96
N ASN A 144 -9.11 0.86 20.88
CA ASN A 144 -8.69 1.76 21.95
C ASN A 144 -8.45 3.16 21.36
N PRO A 145 -9.50 4.02 21.33
CA PRO A 145 -9.33 5.40 20.86
C PRO A 145 -8.35 6.15 21.77
N LEU A 146 -7.49 6.97 21.13
CA LEU A 146 -6.44 7.76 21.78
C LEU A 146 -6.99 8.96 22.56
#